data_AF-A0A2V3JBG8-F1
#
_entry.id   AF-A0A2V3JBG8-F1
#
_cell.length_a   1.000
_cell.length_b   1.000
_cell.length_c   1.000
_cell.angle_alpha   90.00
_cell.angle_beta   90.00
_cell.angle_gamma   90.00
#
_symmetry.space_group_name_H-M   'P 1'
#
loop_
_entity.id
_entity.type
_entity.pdbx_description
1 polymer ?
#
loop_
_entity_poly.entity_id
_entity_poly.type
_entity_poly.pdbx_seq_one_letter_code
_entity_poly.pdbx_strand_id
1 'polypeptide(L)'
;MDKNKNTSKNKSKSREEYIEDLKKTLTPLIFGILAGVICFSLYTASPRMVVDDTGGTMVAYLDKGLIPANLSAQFKDKGIPLNANQNLTVLKEGADKWLIGNEYIIKITKSESAKLNVYPSPVSENWFLIALLLILVQKFVYPYMHTRIEGAKDWLYIGFISAFGWFISFTLLLAVLF
;
A
#
# COMPACT_ATOMS: atom_id res chain seq x y z
N MET A 1 -4.11 27.69 54.35
CA MET A 1 -4.45 26.37 53.74
C MET A 1 -4.28 26.36 52.21
N ASP A 2 -3.73 27.41 51.58
CA ASP A 2 -3.74 27.58 50.10
C ASP A 2 -2.58 26.96 49.32
N LYS A 3 -1.43 26.66 49.96
CA LYS A 3 -0.28 26.08 49.25
C LYS A 3 -0.64 24.78 48.53
N ASN A 4 -1.37 23.89 49.18
CA ASN A 4 -1.73 22.57 48.65
C ASN A 4 -2.69 22.64 47.43
N LYS A 5 -3.55 23.66 47.39
CA LYS A 5 -4.50 23.88 46.28
C LYS A 5 -3.79 24.41 45.03
N ASN A 6 -2.78 25.28 45.21
CA ASN A 6 -1.98 25.77 44.09
C ASN A 6 -1.02 24.71 43.54
N THR A 7 -0.43 23.86 44.39
CA THR A 7 0.47 22.78 43.93
C THR A 7 -0.29 21.71 43.13
N SER A 8 -1.49 21.32 43.56
CA SER A 8 -2.33 20.35 42.83
C SER A 8 -2.89 20.92 41.52
N LYS A 9 -3.27 22.21 41.49
CA LYS A 9 -3.71 22.90 40.28
C LYS A 9 -2.59 23.05 39.24
N ASN A 10 -1.36 23.33 39.68
CA ASN A 10 -0.21 23.43 38.78
C ASN A 10 0.17 22.06 38.19
N LYS A 11 0.09 20.99 39.00
CA LYS A 11 0.38 19.61 38.56
C LYS A 11 -0.68 19.05 37.59
N SER A 12 -1.94 19.44 37.72
CA SER A 12 -3.00 19.05 36.78
C SER A 12 -2.85 19.78 35.44
N LYS A 13 -2.62 21.10 35.48
CA LYS A 13 -2.36 21.91 34.28
C LYS A 13 -1.16 21.38 33.47
N SER A 14 -0.05 21.02 34.13
CA SER A 14 1.09 20.45 33.43
C SER A 14 0.75 19.11 32.78
N ARG A 15 0.00 18.23 33.47
CA ARG A 15 -0.42 16.93 32.94
C ARG A 15 -1.32 17.09 31.70
N GLU A 16 -2.22 18.07 31.70
CA GLU A 16 -3.08 18.36 30.54
C GLU A 16 -2.26 18.78 29.32
N GLU A 17 -1.26 19.64 29.51
CA GLU A 17 -0.33 20.08 28.47
C GLU A 17 0.46 18.90 27.89
N TYR A 18 1.01 18.02 28.74
CA TYR A 18 1.69 16.79 28.29
C TYR A 18 0.75 15.86 27.50
N ILE A 19 -0.50 15.72 27.92
CA ILE A 19 -1.48 14.88 27.21
C ILE A 19 -1.84 15.49 25.86
N GLU A 20 -1.93 16.82 25.77
CA GLU A 20 -2.21 17.52 24.53
C GLU A 20 -1.09 17.33 23.51
N ASP A 21 0.17 17.49 23.92
CA ASP A 21 1.32 17.28 23.06
C ASP A 21 1.45 15.82 22.60
N LEU A 22 1.12 14.87 23.49
CA LEU A 22 1.11 13.45 23.15
C LEU A 22 0.03 13.15 22.09
N LYS A 23 -1.18 13.71 22.22
CA LYS A 23 -2.25 13.54 21.23
C LYS A 23 -1.86 14.12 19.86
N LYS A 24 -1.18 15.26 19.85
CA LYS A 24 -0.67 15.89 18.61
C LYS A 24 0.34 15.02 17.87
N THR A 25 1.03 14.12 18.57
CA THR A 25 2.04 13.21 17.98
C THR A 25 1.47 11.83 17.67
N LEU A 26 0.63 11.28 18.57
CA LEU A 26 0.12 9.91 18.47
C LEU A 26 -0.94 9.76 17.37
N THR A 27 -1.85 10.72 17.24
CA THR A 27 -2.90 10.68 16.21
C THR A 27 -2.36 10.64 14.79
N PRO A 28 -1.45 11.53 14.35
CA PRO A 28 -0.93 11.46 12.98
C PRO A 28 -0.11 10.19 12.75
N LEU A 29 0.56 9.68 13.77
CA LEU A 29 1.32 8.42 13.69
C LEU A 29 0.40 7.22 13.42
N ILE A 30 -0.70 7.08 14.18
CA ILE A 30 -1.68 5.99 13.97
C ILE A 30 -2.28 6.06 12.57
N PHE A 31 -2.68 7.25 12.13
CA PHE A 31 -3.20 7.43 10.78
C PHE A 31 -2.15 7.15 9.71
N GLY A 32 -0.88 7.51 9.96
CA GLY A 32 0.24 7.16 9.08
C GLY A 32 0.37 5.65 8.93
N ILE A 33 0.38 4.91 10.03
CA ILE A 33 0.44 3.44 10.02
C ILE A 33 -0.74 2.85 9.27
N LEU A 34 -1.98 3.29 9.56
CA LEU A 34 -3.18 2.84 8.85
C LEU A 34 -3.10 3.10 7.35
N ALA A 35 -2.63 4.29 6.96
CA ALA A 35 -2.40 4.62 5.55
C ALA A 35 -1.36 3.68 4.93
N GLY A 36 -0.29 3.35 5.65
CA GLY A 36 0.76 2.44 5.19
C GLY A 36 0.22 1.04 4.94
N VAL A 37 -0.58 0.49 5.87
CA VAL A 37 -1.25 -0.81 5.70
C VAL A 37 -2.21 -0.80 4.52
N ILE A 38 -3.06 0.22 4.40
CA ILE A 38 -4.03 0.34 3.29
C ILE A 38 -3.30 0.44 1.94
N CYS A 39 -2.25 1.27 1.86
CA CYS A 39 -1.44 1.39 0.65
C CYS A 39 -0.74 0.07 0.31
N PHE A 40 -0.21 -0.62 1.31
CA PHE A 40 0.42 -1.92 1.11
C PHE A 40 -0.59 -2.95 0.60
N SER A 41 -1.80 -3.01 1.15
CA SER A 41 -2.85 -3.93 0.67
C SER A 41 -3.29 -3.64 -0.77
N LEU A 42 -3.25 -2.37 -1.20
CA LEU A 42 -3.56 -1.99 -2.57
C LEU A 42 -2.37 -2.23 -3.53
N TYR A 43 -1.14 -2.02 -3.05
CA TYR A 43 0.10 -2.21 -3.81
C TYR A 43 0.44 -3.68 -4.01
N THR A 44 0.42 -4.45 -2.91
CA THR A 44 0.65 -5.90 -2.92
C THR A 44 -0.62 -6.62 -3.35
N ALA A 45 -0.95 -6.47 -4.63
CA ALA A 45 -1.64 -7.54 -5.32
C ALA A 45 -0.75 -8.80 -5.22
N SER A 46 -1.03 -9.67 -4.25
CA SER A 46 -0.43 -11.01 -4.18
C SER A 46 -0.54 -11.68 -5.56
N PRO A 47 0.40 -12.58 -5.95
CA PRO A 47 0.27 -13.29 -7.21
C PRO A 47 -1.08 -14.01 -7.18
N ARG A 48 -2.02 -13.59 -8.05
CA ARG A 48 -3.36 -14.17 -8.11
C ARG A 48 -3.30 -15.64 -8.53
N MET A 49 -2.21 -16.01 -9.18
CA MET A 49 -1.97 -17.34 -9.69
C MET A 49 -0.48 -17.63 -9.73
N VAL A 50 -0.13 -18.86 -9.36
CA VAL A 50 1.20 -19.43 -9.54
C VAL A 50 1.04 -20.60 -10.49
N VAL A 51 1.71 -20.55 -11.63
CA VAL A 51 1.63 -21.58 -12.67
C VAL A 51 2.92 -22.38 -12.67
N ASP A 52 2.81 -23.70 -12.70
CA ASP A 52 3.96 -24.59 -12.82
C ASP A 52 4.46 -24.62 -14.27
N ASP A 53 5.76 -24.42 -14.47
CA ASP A 53 6.46 -24.57 -15.76
C ASP A 53 7.68 -25.51 -15.62
N THR A 54 7.49 -26.65 -14.94
CA THR A 54 8.52 -27.71 -14.77
C THR A 54 9.12 -28.21 -16.10
N GLY A 55 8.54 -27.87 -17.26
CA GLY A 55 9.08 -28.18 -18.60
C GLY A 55 9.64 -27.00 -19.40
N GLY A 56 9.64 -25.76 -18.89
CA GLY A 56 10.07 -24.56 -19.63
C GLY A 56 9.21 -24.20 -20.84
N THR A 57 8.08 -24.90 -21.01
CA THR A 57 7.19 -24.77 -22.17
C THR A 57 6.48 -23.43 -22.16
N MET A 58 6.01 -22.96 -21.00
CA MET A 58 5.28 -21.71 -20.87
C MET A 58 6.18 -20.52 -21.19
N VAL A 59 7.41 -20.52 -20.67
CA VAL A 59 8.42 -19.51 -21.00
C VAL A 59 8.69 -19.47 -22.51
N ALA A 60 8.81 -20.63 -23.18
CA ALA A 60 9.04 -20.69 -24.61
C ALA A 60 7.88 -20.13 -25.47
N TYR A 61 6.63 -20.27 -25.02
CA TYR A 61 5.48 -19.63 -25.67
C TYR A 61 5.46 -18.12 -25.43
N LEU A 62 5.71 -17.68 -24.19
CA LEU A 62 5.75 -16.26 -23.82
C LEU A 62 6.87 -15.51 -24.56
N ASP A 63 8.04 -16.13 -24.74
CA ASP A 63 9.15 -15.57 -25.52
C ASP A 63 8.84 -15.41 -27.01
N LYS A 64 7.90 -16.20 -27.54
CA LYS A 64 7.40 -16.07 -28.92
C LYS A 64 6.26 -15.06 -29.04
N GLY A 65 5.89 -14.38 -27.96
CA GLY A 65 4.76 -13.46 -27.96
C GLY A 65 3.39 -14.15 -27.85
N LEU A 66 3.35 -15.46 -27.52
CA LEU A 66 2.15 -16.29 -27.54
C LEU A 66 1.68 -16.65 -26.12
N ILE A 67 0.36 -16.70 -25.93
CA ILE A 67 -0.24 -17.14 -24.66
C ILE A 67 -0.58 -18.63 -24.76
N PRO A 68 0.00 -19.51 -23.92
CA PRO A 68 -0.32 -20.93 -23.93
C PRO A 68 -1.76 -21.21 -23.47
N ALA A 69 -2.41 -22.19 -24.08
CA ALA A 69 -3.84 -22.49 -23.84
C ALA A 69 -4.16 -22.85 -22.38
N ASN A 70 -3.24 -23.54 -21.68
CA ASN A 70 -3.37 -23.88 -20.27
C ASN A 70 -3.41 -22.62 -19.39
N LEU A 71 -2.55 -21.64 -19.67
CA LEU A 71 -2.52 -20.37 -18.94
C LEU A 71 -3.84 -19.59 -19.17
N SER A 72 -4.36 -19.58 -20.40
CA SER A 72 -5.67 -19.00 -20.72
C SER A 72 -6.82 -19.66 -19.94
N ALA A 73 -6.82 -20.99 -19.83
CA ALA A 73 -7.83 -21.72 -19.07
C ALA A 73 -7.79 -21.38 -17.57
N GLN A 74 -6.59 -21.29 -16.98
CA GLN A 74 -6.44 -20.91 -15.58
C GLN A 74 -6.90 -19.46 -15.32
N PHE A 75 -6.68 -18.55 -16.26
CA PHE A 75 -7.16 -17.17 -16.13
C PHE A 75 -8.68 -17.08 -16.07
N LYS A 76 -9.36 -17.90 -16.88
CA LYS A 76 -10.83 -18.03 -16.86
C LYS A 76 -11.33 -18.59 -15.53
N ASP A 77 -10.67 -19.60 -14.98
CA ASP A 77 -11.02 -20.22 -13.69
C ASP A 77 -10.87 -19.23 -12.52
N LYS A 78 -9.80 -18.44 -12.52
CA LYS A 78 -9.52 -17.43 -11.46
C LYS A 78 -10.32 -16.12 -11.61
N GLY A 79 -11.24 -16.03 -12.57
CA GLY A 79 -12.03 -14.83 -12.81
C GLY A 79 -11.19 -13.61 -13.21
N ILE A 80 -10.02 -13.82 -13.82
CA ILE A 80 -9.21 -12.74 -14.37
C ILE A 80 -9.82 -12.40 -15.73
N PRO A 81 -10.29 -11.17 -15.97
CA PRO A 81 -10.97 -10.80 -17.19
C PRO A 81 -9.97 -10.69 -18.34
N LEU A 82 -9.52 -11.83 -18.85
CA LEU A 82 -8.98 -11.89 -20.19
C LEU A 82 -10.15 -11.78 -21.15
N ASN A 83 -10.26 -10.63 -21.82
CA ASN A 83 -11.20 -10.49 -22.89
C ASN A 83 -10.77 -11.43 -24.03
N ALA A 84 -11.42 -12.61 -24.10
CA ALA A 84 -11.10 -13.66 -25.05
C ALA A 84 -11.19 -13.22 -26.53
N ASN A 85 -11.79 -12.05 -26.79
CA ASN A 85 -11.99 -11.47 -28.11
C ASN A 85 -10.95 -10.38 -28.46
N GLN A 86 -9.97 -10.11 -27.59
CA GLN A 86 -8.86 -9.21 -27.89
C GLN A 86 -7.63 -10.01 -28.29
N ASN A 87 -6.94 -9.59 -29.36
CA ASN A 87 -5.60 -10.06 -29.69
C ASN A 87 -4.62 -9.57 -28.62
N LEU A 88 -4.56 -10.28 -27.49
CA LEU A 88 -3.67 -9.98 -26.38
C LEU A 88 -2.23 -10.25 -26.83
N THR A 89 -1.42 -9.20 -26.91
CA THR A 89 0.01 -9.33 -27.20
C THR A 89 0.80 -9.60 -25.92
N VAL A 90 1.81 -10.46 -26.00
CA VAL A 90 2.79 -10.66 -24.94
C VAL A 90 4.03 -9.84 -25.26
N LEU A 91 4.41 -8.94 -24.35
CA LEU A 91 5.60 -8.11 -24.43
C LEU A 91 6.63 -8.58 -23.39
N LYS A 92 7.88 -8.78 -23.82
CA LYS A 92 8.97 -9.15 -22.93
C LYS A 92 9.63 -7.90 -22.37
N GLU A 93 9.46 -7.66 -21.07
CA GLU A 93 10.05 -6.52 -20.36
C GLU A 93 11.49 -6.81 -19.90
N GLY A 94 11.80 -8.08 -19.62
CA GLY A 94 13.14 -8.50 -19.18
C GLY A 94 13.37 -10.00 -19.37
N ALA A 95 14.51 -10.51 -18.90
CA ALA A 95 14.88 -11.92 -19.04
C ALA A 95 13.80 -12.88 -18.48
N ASP A 96 13.18 -12.48 -17.37
CA ASP A 96 12.22 -13.29 -16.59
C ASP A 96 10.87 -12.59 -16.38
N LYS A 97 10.56 -11.57 -17.20
CA LYS A 97 9.37 -10.72 -17.02
C LYS A 97 8.63 -10.54 -18.35
N TRP A 98 7.34 -10.89 -18.35
CA TRP A 98 6.45 -10.72 -19.48
C TRP A 98 5.20 -9.94 -19.05
N LEU A 99 4.69 -9.11 -19.97
CA LEU A 99 3.50 -8.32 -19.79
C LEU A 99 2.48 -8.76 -20.84
N ILE A 100 1.23 -8.97 -20.43
CA ILE A 100 0.14 -9.43 -21.31
C ILE A 100 -0.96 -8.37 -21.40
N GLY A 101 -1.33 -8.03 -22.64
CA GLY A 101 -2.45 -7.13 -22.97
C GLY A 101 -2.02 -5.76 -23.48
N ASN A 102 -2.93 -5.08 -24.19
CA ASN A 102 -2.66 -3.80 -24.87
C ASN A 102 -2.41 -2.63 -23.91
N GLU A 103 -2.84 -2.76 -22.64
CA GLU A 103 -2.61 -1.80 -21.55
C GLU A 103 -1.97 -2.46 -20.30
N TYR A 104 -1.33 -3.63 -20.45
CA TYR A 104 -0.67 -4.38 -19.37
C TYR A 104 -1.60 -4.78 -18.22
N ILE A 105 -2.51 -5.71 -18.50
CA ILE A 105 -3.49 -6.21 -17.53
C ILE A 105 -2.84 -7.25 -16.60
N ILE A 106 -1.77 -7.91 -17.05
CA ILE A 106 -1.14 -9.02 -16.32
C ILE A 106 0.39 -8.96 -16.48
N LYS A 107 1.11 -9.06 -15.36
CA LYS A 107 2.56 -9.22 -15.28
C LYS A 107 2.92 -10.64 -14.85
N ILE A 108 3.78 -11.30 -15.60
CA ILE A 108 4.26 -12.64 -15.31
C ILE A 108 5.75 -12.56 -14.98
N THR A 109 6.13 -13.09 -13.83
CA THR A 109 7.53 -13.16 -13.39
C THR A 109 7.93 -14.61 -13.16
N LYS A 110 9.06 -15.04 -13.71
CA LYS A 110 9.63 -16.36 -13.42
C LYS A 110 10.21 -16.37 -12.00
N SER A 111 9.86 -17.40 -11.24
CA SER A 111 10.38 -17.69 -9.90
C SER A 111 11.42 -18.81 -9.96
N GLU A 112 12.29 -18.88 -8.96
CA GLU A 112 13.44 -19.80 -8.88
C GLU A 112 13.04 -21.29 -8.97
N SER A 113 11.79 -21.64 -8.64
CA SER A 113 11.30 -23.02 -8.60
C SER A 113 10.62 -23.51 -9.89
N ALA A 114 11.00 -23.00 -11.07
CA ALA A 114 10.30 -23.28 -12.34
C ALA A 114 8.80 -22.92 -12.30
N LYS A 115 8.44 -21.91 -11.50
CA LYS A 115 7.06 -21.41 -11.36
C LYS A 115 6.95 -20.02 -11.96
N LEU A 116 5.80 -19.71 -12.53
CA LEU A 116 5.44 -18.41 -13.06
C LEU A 116 4.44 -17.75 -12.12
N ASN A 117 4.88 -16.66 -11.48
CA ASN A 117 4.02 -15.85 -10.63
C ASN A 117 3.28 -14.85 -11.52
N VAL A 118 1.96 -14.93 -11.53
CA VAL A 118 1.08 -14.06 -12.30
C VAL A 118 0.50 -12.99 -11.36
N TYR A 119 0.84 -11.76 -11.65
CA TYR A 119 0.32 -10.58 -10.99
C TYR A 119 -0.71 -9.91 -11.91
N PRO A 120 -1.92 -9.61 -11.44
CA PRO A 120 -2.77 -8.67 -12.15
C PRO A 120 -2.09 -7.29 -12.15
N SER A 121 -2.49 -6.43 -13.08
CA SER A 121 -2.18 -5.01 -12.99
C SER A 121 -2.59 -4.48 -11.61
N PRO A 122 -1.77 -3.63 -10.96
CA PRO A 122 -2.14 -3.03 -9.69
C PRO A 122 -3.52 -2.38 -9.83
N VAL A 123 -4.40 -2.64 -8.85
CA VAL A 123 -5.79 -2.12 -8.87
C VAL A 123 -5.81 -0.59 -8.98
N SER A 124 -4.73 0.06 -8.55
CA SER A 124 -4.54 1.50 -8.66
C SER A 124 -3.05 1.84 -8.53
N GLU A 125 -2.51 2.64 -9.47
CA GLU A 125 -1.21 3.29 -9.33
C GLU A 125 -1.27 4.48 -8.34
N ASN A 126 -2.47 4.88 -7.92
CA ASN A 126 -2.72 6.05 -7.10
C ASN A 126 -2.64 5.77 -5.58
N TRP A 127 -1.90 4.74 -5.17
CA TRP A 127 -1.68 4.41 -3.75
C TRP A 127 -1.10 5.61 -2.98
N PHE A 128 -0.25 6.42 -3.62
CA PHE A 128 0.26 7.66 -3.05
C PHE A 128 -0.84 8.72 -2.84
N LEU A 129 -1.79 8.87 -3.77
CA LEU A 129 -2.91 9.81 -3.61
C LEU A 129 -3.84 9.41 -2.47
N ILE A 130 -3.99 8.11 -2.22
CA ILE A 130 -4.77 7.58 -1.10
C ILE A 130 -4.06 7.88 0.23
N ALA A 131 -2.74 7.74 0.29
CA ALA A 131 -1.97 8.18 1.46
C ALA A 131 -2.16 9.68 1.73
N LEU A 132 -2.06 10.50 0.68
CA LEU A 132 -2.25 11.96 0.79
C LEU A 132 -3.68 12.32 1.21
N LEU A 133 -4.69 11.63 0.69
CA LEU A 133 -6.08 11.78 1.10
C LEU A 133 -6.28 11.46 2.58
N LEU A 134 -5.70 10.37 3.08
CA LEU A 134 -5.79 9.97 4.48
C LEU A 134 -5.12 10.98 5.42
N ILE A 135 -4.04 11.64 4.98
CA ILE A 135 -3.43 12.75 5.71
C ILE A 135 -4.39 13.95 5.78
N LEU A 136 -5.08 14.27 4.68
CA LEU A 136 -6.06 15.37 4.65
C LEU A 136 -7.31 15.08 5.51
N VAL A 137 -7.74 13.82 5.61
CA VAL A 137 -8.89 13.41 6.45
C VAL A 137 -8.64 13.69 7.92
N GLN A 138 -7.38 13.67 8.37
CA GLN A 138 -7.04 14.02 9.76
C GLN A 138 -7.51 15.43 10.13
N LYS A 139 -7.66 16.33 9.14
CA LYS A 139 -8.22 17.68 9.34
C LYS A 139 -9.58 17.69 10.02
N PHE A 140 -10.38 16.65 9.81
CA PHE A 140 -11.71 16.50 10.41
C PHE A 140 -11.67 15.82 11.79
N VAL A 141 -10.59 15.13 12.12
CA VAL A 141 -10.45 14.36 13.37
C VAL A 141 -9.99 15.25 14.52
N TYR A 142 -9.09 16.19 14.26
CA TYR A 142 -8.55 17.08 15.31
C TYR A 142 -9.57 17.99 16.00
N PRO A 143 -10.59 18.56 15.32
CA PRO A 143 -11.68 19.28 15.98
C PRO A 143 -12.42 18.44 17.03
N TYR A 144 -12.54 17.14 16.80
CA TYR A 144 -13.20 16.21 17.73
C TYR A 144 -12.34 15.87 18.95
N MET A 145 -11.00 15.98 18.84
CA MET A 145 -10.09 15.67 19.95
C MET A 145 -9.88 16.82 20.93
N HIS A 146 -10.53 17.98 20.72
CA HIS A 146 -10.37 19.21 21.50
C HIS A 146 -8.91 19.66 21.67
N THR A 147 -8.04 19.32 20.69
CA THR A 147 -6.63 19.73 20.67
C THR A 147 -6.47 21.08 19.97
N ARG A 148 -5.71 22.01 20.56
CA ARG A 148 -5.41 23.30 19.93
C ARG A 148 -4.35 23.12 18.85
N ILE A 149 -4.76 23.19 17.59
CA ILE A 149 -3.84 23.25 16.44
C ILE A 149 -3.60 24.71 16.10
N GLU A 150 -2.37 25.17 16.29
CA GLU A 150 -1.98 26.56 16.08
C GLU A 150 -1.37 26.73 14.68
N GLY A 151 -2.23 27.04 13.71
CA GLY A 151 -1.84 27.50 12.39
C GLY A 151 -1.12 26.46 11.51
N ALA A 152 -0.50 26.94 10.43
CA ALA A 152 0.07 26.10 9.37
C ALA A 152 1.28 25.26 9.81
N LYS A 153 2.02 25.71 10.83
CA LYS A 153 3.20 25.00 11.35
C LYS A 153 2.81 23.64 11.95
N ASP A 154 1.76 23.62 12.76
CA ASP A 154 1.27 22.39 13.38
C ASP A 154 0.72 21.42 12.32
N TRP A 155 0.06 21.93 11.29
CA TRP A 155 -0.38 21.13 10.14
C TRP A 155 0.78 20.49 9.38
N LEU A 156 1.88 21.23 9.19
CA LEU A 156 3.08 20.70 8.55
C LEU A 156 3.71 19.59 9.40
N TYR A 157 3.77 19.78 10.73
CA TYR A 157 4.26 18.76 11.66
C TYR A 157 3.40 17.49 11.60
N ILE A 158 2.08 17.63 11.68
CA ILE A 158 1.10 16.53 11.58
C ILE A 158 1.27 15.77 10.27
N GLY A 159 1.35 16.49 9.15
CA GLY A 159 1.56 15.90 7.83
C GLY A 159 2.89 15.15 7.74
N PHE A 160 3.96 15.71 8.32
CA PHE A 160 5.27 15.07 8.37
C PHE A 160 5.26 13.79 9.21
N ILE A 161 4.71 13.80 10.42
CA ILE A 161 4.62 12.61 11.29
C ILE A 161 3.78 11.53 10.62
N SER A 162 2.67 11.91 9.98
CA SER A 162 1.82 10.95 9.30
C SER A 162 2.48 10.35 8.06
N ALA A 163 3.13 11.17 7.23
CA ALA A 163 3.92 10.69 6.09
C ALA A 163 5.08 9.78 6.53
N PHE A 164 5.74 10.11 7.64
CA PHE A 164 6.80 9.30 8.21
C PHE A 164 6.28 7.93 8.71
N GLY A 165 5.14 7.94 9.43
CA GLY A 165 4.49 6.70 9.88
C GLY A 165 4.02 5.83 8.71
N TRP A 166 3.46 6.43 7.67
CA TRP A 166 3.12 5.76 6.42
C TRP A 166 4.33 5.12 5.75
N PHE A 167 5.42 5.87 5.60
CA PHE A 167 6.63 5.40 4.95
C PHE A 167 7.25 4.21 5.68
N ILE A 168 7.36 4.30 7.02
CA ILE A 168 7.87 3.20 7.84
C ILE A 168 6.97 1.98 7.73
N SER A 169 5.66 2.13 7.93
CA SER A 169 4.75 1.00 7.91
C SER A 169 4.72 0.32 6.54
N PHE A 170 4.71 1.09 5.46
CA PHE A 170 4.71 0.56 4.09
C PHE A 170 6.01 -0.19 3.77
N THR A 171 7.16 0.41 4.09
CA THR A 171 8.49 -0.20 3.86
C THR A 171 8.69 -1.44 4.72
N LEU A 172 8.26 -1.42 5.98
CA LEU A 172 8.37 -2.58 6.87
C LEU A 172 7.50 -3.74 6.38
N LEU A 173 6.27 -3.47 5.94
CA LEU A 173 5.41 -4.49 5.34
C LEU A 173 6.03 -5.06 4.06
N LEU A 174 6.62 -4.22 3.21
CA LEU A 174 7.37 -4.69 2.04
C LEU A 174 8.53 -5.60 2.46
N ALA A 175 9.37 -5.17 3.40
CA ALA A 175 10.56 -5.92 3.81
C ALA A 175 10.25 -7.23 4.55
N VAL A 176 9.10 -7.35 5.20
CA VAL A 176 8.69 -8.56 5.92
C VAL A 176 7.99 -9.56 4.99
N LEU A 177 7.28 -9.08 3.97
CA LEU A 177 6.44 -9.93 3.11
C LEU A 177 7.06 -10.20 1.73
N PHE A 178 8.21 -9.60 1.41
CA PHE A 178 9.01 -9.81 0.19
C PHE A 178 10.49 -9.88 0.53
#